data_AF-A0A7C5USL8-F1
#
_entry.id   AF-A0A7C5USL8-F1
#
_cell.length_a   1.000
_cell.length_b   1.000
_cell.length_c   1.000
_cell.angle_alpha   90.00
_cell.angle_beta   90.00
_cell.angle_gamma   90.00
#
_symmetry.space_group_name_H-M   'P 1'
#
loop_
_entity.id
_entity.type
_entity.pdbx_description
1 polymer ?
#
loop_
_entity_poly.entity_id
_entity_poly.type
_entity_poly.pdbx_seq_one_letter_code
_entity_poly.pdbx_strand_id
1 'polypeptide(L)'
;MDIKIVDREGKEVKQEKTEVKEPETIAVKLDEYMLPSIASLFDLKPQEVGKYKEELKTLYEYAKTQTNERTPEALKWAIRSLQGKIGSPPFGERWITYLNRYVRLRMEKNKIEEEIKSFEQNV
;
A
#
# COMPACT_ATOMS: atom_id res chain seq x y z
N MET A 1 -31.18 -40.96 -6.57
CA MET A 1 -30.74 -41.41 -7.90
C MET A 1 -29.52 -40.58 -8.25
N ASP A 2 -28.33 -41.17 -8.21
CA ASP A 2 -27.06 -40.51 -8.48
C ASP A 2 -26.70 -40.65 -9.96
N ILE A 3 -26.49 -39.52 -10.64
CA ILE A 3 -26.17 -39.49 -12.08
C ILE A 3 -24.66 -39.69 -12.25
N LYS A 4 -24.26 -40.86 -12.74
CA LYS A 4 -22.87 -41.15 -13.15
C LYS A 4 -22.66 -40.74 -14.61
N ILE A 5 -21.67 -39.88 -14.88
CA ILE A 5 -21.26 -39.51 -16.24
C ILE A 5 -20.20 -40.51 -16.71
N VAL A 6 -20.46 -41.18 -17.84
CA VAL A 6 -19.59 -42.20 -18.47
C VAL A 6 -19.26 -41.80 -19.91
N ASP A 7 -18.03 -42.06 -20.35
CA ASP A 7 -17.61 -41.89 -21.75
C ASP A 7 -18.06 -43.10 -22.62
N ARG A 8 -17.97 -42.97 -23.96
CA ARG A 8 -18.40 -43.94 -24.98
C ARG A 8 -17.74 -45.32 -24.90
N GLU A 9 -16.69 -45.49 -24.10
CA GLU A 9 -16.04 -46.80 -23.84
C GLU A 9 -16.31 -47.34 -22.43
N GLY A 10 -17.26 -46.75 -21.68
CA GLY A 10 -17.76 -47.31 -20.41
C GLY A 10 -16.79 -47.24 -19.23
N LYS A 11 -15.74 -46.42 -19.31
CA LYS A 11 -14.83 -46.16 -18.17
C LYS A 11 -15.22 -44.87 -17.43
N GLU A 12 -15.21 -44.94 -16.10
CA GLU A 12 -15.48 -43.80 -15.22
C GLU A 12 -14.35 -42.77 -15.35
N VAL A 13 -14.64 -41.62 -15.96
CA VAL A 13 -13.69 -40.50 -16.05
C VAL A 13 -13.70 -39.79 -14.68
N LYS A 14 -12.65 -40.01 -13.87
CA LYS A 14 -12.41 -39.20 -12.68
C LYS A 14 -12.25 -37.75 -13.13
N GLN A 15 -13.19 -36.88 -12.80
CA GLN A 15 -13.01 -35.44 -12.91
C GLN A 15 -11.82 -35.07 -12.02
N GLU A 16 -10.67 -34.83 -12.62
CA GLU A 16 -9.62 -34.04 -11.99
C GLU A 16 -10.22 -32.67 -11.72
N LYS A 17 -10.52 -32.40 -10.44
CA LYS A 17 -10.77 -31.05 -9.96
C LYS A 17 -9.60 -30.22 -10.43
N THR A 18 -9.84 -29.34 -11.40
CA THR A 18 -8.94 -28.24 -11.69
C THR A 18 -8.88 -27.42 -10.41
N GLU A 19 -7.82 -27.61 -9.62
CA GLU A 19 -7.49 -26.71 -8.53
C GLU A 19 -7.35 -25.33 -9.18
N VAL A 20 -8.33 -24.47 -8.88
CA VAL A 20 -8.22 -23.04 -9.12
C VAL A 20 -7.01 -22.62 -8.32
N LYS A 21 -5.86 -22.46 -8.98
CA LYS A 21 -4.73 -21.74 -8.41
C LYS A 21 -5.28 -20.40 -7.97
N GLU A 22 -5.31 -20.16 -6.66
CA GLU A 22 -5.53 -18.85 -6.10
C GLU A 22 -4.61 -17.87 -6.87
N PRO A 23 -5.11 -16.70 -7.29
CA PRO A 23 -4.28 -15.77 -8.04
C PRO A 23 -3.04 -15.46 -7.20
N GLU A 24 -1.88 -15.89 -7.69
CA GLU A 24 -0.59 -15.54 -7.11
C GLU A 24 -0.58 -14.03 -6.90
N THR A 25 -0.45 -13.64 -5.64
CA THR A 25 -0.46 -12.27 -5.14
C THR A 25 0.30 -11.29 -6.05
N ILE A 26 -0.44 -10.59 -6.93
CA ILE A 26 0.04 -9.48 -7.76
C ILE A 26 0.55 -8.30 -6.90
N ALA A 27 0.25 -8.30 -5.60
CA ALA A 27 0.56 -7.25 -4.64
C ALA A 27 2.05 -6.88 -4.56
N VAL A 28 2.97 -7.84 -4.74
CA VAL A 28 4.40 -7.58 -4.52
C VAL A 28 5.06 -6.80 -5.67
N LYS A 29 4.59 -6.96 -6.91
CA LYS A 29 5.14 -6.22 -8.07
C LYS A 29 4.61 -4.80 -8.19
N LEU A 30 3.42 -4.51 -7.65
CA LEU A 30 2.82 -3.18 -7.74
C LEU A 30 3.65 -2.14 -6.97
N ASP A 31 4.23 -2.53 -5.83
CA ASP A 31 4.94 -1.63 -4.92
C ASP A 31 6.24 -1.03 -5.51
N GLU A 32 6.98 -1.76 -6.36
CA GLU A 32 8.23 -1.24 -6.95
C GLU A 32 7.99 -0.13 -7.98
N TYR A 33 6.88 -0.17 -8.72
CA TYR A 33 6.51 0.87 -9.69
C TYR A 33 5.84 2.10 -9.03
N MET A 34 5.38 1.97 -7.78
CA MET A 34 4.71 3.06 -7.07
C MET A 34 5.69 4.11 -6.54
N LEU A 35 6.87 3.70 -6.08
CA LEU A 35 7.85 4.63 -5.50
C LEU A 35 8.34 5.69 -6.50
N PRO A 36 8.73 5.35 -7.75
CA PRO A 36 9.06 6.36 -8.76
C PRO A 36 7.88 7.29 -9.07
N SER A 37 6.66 6.76 -9.05
CA SER A 37 5.47 7.57 -9.27
C SER A 37 5.28 8.59 -8.16
N ILE A 38 5.40 8.20 -6.89
CA ILE A 38 5.34 9.15 -5.76
C ILE A 38 6.53 10.12 -5.79
N ALA A 39 7.72 9.66 -6.17
CA ALA A 39 8.91 10.51 -6.29
C ALA A 39 8.71 11.68 -7.26
N SER A 40 7.91 11.49 -8.32
CA SER A 40 7.56 12.56 -9.26
C SER A 40 6.80 13.74 -8.62
N LEU A 41 6.17 13.56 -7.45
CA LEU A 41 5.54 14.67 -6.71
C LEU A 41 6.55 15.69 -6.18
N PHE A 42 7.80 15.26 -6.03
CA PHE A 42 8.86 16.03 -5.40
C PHE A 42 9.96 16.39 -6.41
N ASP A 43 9.69 16.22 -7.70
CA ASP A 43 10.62 16.45 -8.81
C ASP A 43 11.97 15.73 -8.62
N LEU A 44 11.95 14.54 -8.00
CA LEU A 44 13.17 13.76 -7.76
C LEU A 44 13.68 13.15 -9.05
N LYS A 45 14.99 13.32 -9.31
CA LYS A 45 15.67 12.59 -10.37
C LYS A 45 15.77 11.10 -10.02
N PRO A 46 15.89 10.19 -11.00
CA PRO A 46 16.03 8.75 -10.74
C PRO A 46 17.14 8.40 -9.73
N GLN A 47 18.25 9.14 -9.76
CA GLN A 47 19.38 8.99 -8.84
C GLN A 47 19.02 9.36 -7.39
N GLU A 48 18.07 10.29 -7.19
CA GLU A 48 17.61 10.73 -5.88
C GLU A 48 16.54 9.80 -5.30
N VAL A 49 15.82 9.04 -6.13
CA VAL A 49 14.81 8.07 -5.67
C VAL A 49 15.44 7.05 -4.72
N GLY A 50 16.66 6.59 -5.01
CA GLY A 50 17.41 5.70 -4.12
C GLY A 50 17.78 6.36 -2.80
N LYS A 51 18.15 7.66 -2.82
CA LYS A 51 18.50 8.43 -1.62
C LYS A 51 17.31 8.59 -0.67
N TYR A 52 16.11 8.81 -1.22
CA TYR A 52 14.89 9.05 -0.45
C TYR A 52 13.97 7.83 -0.36
N LYS A 53 14.50 6.62 -0.59
CA LYS A 53 13.69 5.40 -0.69
C LYS A 53 12.85 5.17 0.56
N GLU A 54 13.41 5.39 1.75
CA GLU A 54 12.72 5.15 3.02
C GLU A 54 11.64 6.20 3.30
N GLU A 55 11.87 7.46 2.94
CA GLU A 55 10.87 8.51 3.01
C GLU A 55 9.72 8.25 2.03
N LEU A 56 10.03 7.86 0.79
CA LEU A 56 9.02 7.50 -0.20
C LEU A 56 8.17 6.32 0.25
N LYS A 57 8.78 5.28 0.84
CA LYS A 57 8.05 4.14 1.42
C LYS A 57 7.13 4.57 2.56
N THR A 58 7.62 5.42 3.46
CA THR A 58 6.82 5.89 4.60
C THR A 58 5.61 6.70 4.11
N LEU A 59 5.81 7.55 3.10
CA LEU A 59 4.73 8.31 2.46
C LEU A 59 3.76 7.41 1.70
N TYR A 60 4.26 6.35 1.06
CA TYR A 60 3.45 5.33 0.39
C TYR A 60 2.55 4.58 1.37
N GLU A 61 3.11 4.09 2.47
CA GLU A 61 2.34 3.39 3.51
C GLU A 61 1.29 4.31 4.11
N TYR A 62 1.62 5.57 4.39
CA TYR A 62 0.63 6.54 4.81
C TYR A 62 -0.48 6.73 3.77
N ALA A 63 -0.14 6.92 2.49
CA ALA A 63 -1.13 7.11 1.43
C ALA A 63 -2.12 5.93 1.34
N LYS A 64 -1.65 4.68 1.52
CA LYS A 64 -2.50 3.48 1.59
C LYS A 64 -3.50 3.50 2.75
N THR A 65 -3.21 4.20 3.85
CA THR A 65 -4.17 4.37 4.96
C THR A 65 -5.25 5.42 4.66
N GLN A 66 -5.05 6.27 3.65
CA GLN A 66 -5.95 7.39 3.36
C GLN A 66 -6.92 7.10 2.20
N THR A 67 -6.67 6.07 1.40
CA THR A 67 -7.52 5.69 0.27
C THR A 67 -7.58 4.17 0.09
N ASN A 68 -8.73 3.68 -0.34
CA ASN A 68 -8.91 2.27 -0.72
C ASN A 68 -8.40 2.00 -2.14
N GLU A 69 -8.26 3.05 -2.96
CA GLU A 69 -7.77 2.95 -4.34
C GLU A 69 -6.24 2.89 -4.36
N ARG A 70 -5.70 1.78 -4.89
CA ARG A 70 -4.25 1.58 -5.04
C ARG A 70 -3.74 2.02 -6.41
N THR A 71 -4.27 3.12 -6.93
CA THR A 71 -3.78 3.73 -8.18
C THR A 71 -2.71 4.76 -7.86
N PRO A 72 -1.71 4.98 -8.73
CA PRO A 72 -0.68 5.98 -8.49
C PRO A 72 -1.26 7.38 -8.27
N GLU A 73 -2.31 7.75 -9.00
CA GLU A 73 -2.99 9.03 -8.90
C GLU A 73 -3.68 9.21 -7.54
N ALA A 74 -4.41 8.20 -7.05
CA ALA A 74 -5.08 8.26 -5.76
C ALA A 74 -4.07 8.41 -4.61
N LEU A 75 -2.97 7.65 -4.65
CA LEU A 75 -1.90 7.75 -3.66
C LEU A 75 -1.21 9.11 -3.70
N LYS A 76 -0.97 9.65 -4.90
CA LYS A 76 -0.42 11.00 -5.06
C LYS A 76 -1.35 12.05 -4.49
N TRP A 77 -2.66 11.92 -4.72
CA TRP A 77 -3.66 12.82 -4.17
C TRP A 77 -3.71 12.79 -2.65
N ALA A 78 -3.59 11.61 -2.03
CA ALA A 78 -3.48 11.49 -0.57
C ALA A 78 -2.28 12.29 -0.01
N ILE A 79 -1.13 12.19 -0.67
CA ILE A 79 0.09 12.93 -0.27
C ILE A 79 -0.06 14.44 -0.51
N ARG A 80 -0.69 14.87 -1.61
CA ARG A 80 -0.98 16.30 -1.85
C ARG A 80 -1.98 16.87 -0.84
N SER A 81 -3.00 16.10 -0.49
CA SER A 81 -3.95 16.47 0.56
C SER A 81 -3.22 16.70 1.88
N LEU A 82 -2.22 15.87 2.18
CA LEU A 82 -1.36 16.07 3.35
C LEU A 82 -0.58 17.38 3.28
N GLN A 83 0.04 17.71 2.14
CA GLN A 83 0.74 18.98 1.94
C GLN A 83 -0.15 20.19 2.23
N GLY A 84 -1.41 20.15 1.78
CA GLY A 84 -2.39 21.21 2.04
C GLY A 84 -2.78 21.34 3.52
N LYS A 85 -2.63 20.28 4.34
CA LYS A 85 -3.02 20.28 5.76
C LYS A 85 -1.91 20.75 6.69
N ILE A 86 -0.64 20.45 6.39
CA ILE A 86 0.47 20.67 7.33
C ILE A 86 1.23 21.98 7.12
N GLY A 87 0.89 22.74 6.07
CA GLY A 87 1.56 23.99 5.73
C GLY A 87 2.91 23.78 5.03
N SER A 88 3.66 24.88 4.84
CA SER A 88 4.93 24.87 4.12
C SER A 88 6.10 24.44 5.02
N PRO A 89 7.10 23.71 4.48
CA PRO A 89 8.32 23.38 5.20
C PRO A 89 9.07 24.63 5.68
N PRO A 90 9.82 24.53 6.78
CA PRO A 90 10.83 25.52 7.16
C PRO A 90 11.83 25.81 6.04
N PHE A 91 12.42 26.99 6.05
CA PHE A 91 13.39 27.41 5.04
C PHE A 91 14.57 26.42 4.95
N GLY A 92 14.86 25.93 3.75
CA GLY A 92 15.94 24.98 3.48
C GLY A 92 15.58 23.51 3.68
N GLU A 93 14.41 23.17 4.21
CA GLU A 93 13.94 21.79 4.32
C GLU A 93 13.21 21.35 3.05
N ARG A 94 13.51 20.14 2.54
CA ARG A 94 12.78 19.57 1.40
C ARG A 94 11.43 19.03 1.84
N TRP A 95 10.41 19.23 1.00
CA TRP A 95 9.04 18.72 1.21
C TRP A 95 8.99 17.24 1.58
N ILE A 96 9.76 16.39 0.89
CA ILE A 96 9.76 14.94 1.14
C ILE A 96 10.21 14.61 2.56
N THR A 97 11.24 15.29 3.06
CA THR A 97 11.76 15.09 4.42
C THR A 97 10.77 15.61 5.46
N TYR A 98 10.20 16.78 5.23
CA TYR A 98 9.22 17.41 6.11
C TYR A 98 7.95 16.56 6.26
N LEU A 99 7.38 16.12 5.13
CA LEU A 99 6.20 15.25 5.12
C LEU A 99 6.49 13.90 5.77
N ASN A 100 7.63 13.29 5.46
CA ASN A 100 8.02 12.01 6.08
C ASN A 100 8.08 12.14 7.61
N ARG A 101 8.70 13.21 8.12
CA ARG A 101 8.78 13.45 9.56
C ARG A 101 7.40 13.60 10.18
N TYR A 102 6.51 14.39 9.57
CA TYR A 102 5.13 14.53 10.03
C TYR A 102 4.40 13.18 10.04
N VAL A 103 4.50 12.41 8.96
CA VAL A 103 3.82 11.11 8.83
C VAL A 103 4.29 10.13 9.89
N ARG A 104 5.60 10.03 10.14
CA ARG A 104 6.14 9.17 11.20
C ARG A 104 5.54 9.51 12.57
N LEU A 105 5.56 10.79 12.93
CA LEU A 105 4.98 11.25 14.20
C LEU A 105 3.49 10.95 14.29
N ARG A 106 2.75 11.10 13.18
CA ARG A 106 1.32 10.81 13.14
C ARG A 106 1.03 9.32 13.29
N MET A 107 1.78 8.46 12.61
CA MET A 107 1.63 7.00 12.72
C MET A 107 1.98 6.51 14.12
N GLU A 108 3.05 7.05 14.71
CA GLU A 108 3.44 6.76 16.08
C GLU A 108 2.37 7.21 17.09
N LYS A 109 1.84 8.42 16.92
CA LYS A 109 0.70 8.91 17.72
C LYS A 109 -0.50 7.95 17.65
N ASN A 110 -0.89 7.53 16.44
CA ASN A 110 -2.02 6.62 16.27
C ASN A 110 -1.76 5.28 16.97
N LYS A 111 -0.55 4.73 16.86
CA LYS A 111 -0.17 3.49 17.53
C LYS A 111 -0.28 3.62 19.05
N ILE A 112 0.22 4.72 19.61
CA ILE A 112 0.12 4.98 21.06
C ILE A 112 -1.35 5.11 21.49
N GLU A 113 -2.19 5.80 20.71
CA GLU A 113 -3.63 5.92 20.99
C GLU A 113 -4.36 4.58 20.95
N GLU A 114 -3.97 3.68 20.04
CA GLU A 114 -4.51 2.31 19.97
C GLU A 114 -4.07 1.47 21.18
N GLU A 115 -2.79 1.55 21.57
CA GLU A 115 -2.27 0.87 22.76
C GLU A 115 -3.00 1.34 24.03
N ILE A 116 -3.19 2.65 24.22
CA ILE A 116 -3.92 3.20 25.36
C ILE A 116 -5.35 2.66 25.41
N LYS A 117 -6.09 2.70 24.29
CA LYS A 117 -7.45 2.16 24.21
C LYS A 117 -7.51 0.68 24.57
N SER A 118 -6.49 -0.09 24.19
CA SER A 118 -6.41 -1.51 24.53
C SER A 118 -6.31 -1.73 26.04
N PHE A 119 -5.63 -0.85 26.78
CA PHE A 119 -5.58 -0.93 28.25
C PHE A 119 -6.91 -0.50 28.87
N GLU A 120 -7.55 0.55 28.35
CA GLU A 120 -8.84 1.05 28.88
C GLU A 120 -10.00 0.08 28.66
N GLN A 121 -10.01 -0.69 27.57
CA GLN A 121 -11.04 -1.69 27.27
C GLN A 121 -10.86 -3.02 28.02
N ASN A 122 -9.66 -3.25 28.57
CA ASN A 122 -9.35 -4.44 29.39
C ASN A 122 -9.54 -4.17 30.90
N VAL A 123 -10.25 -3.09 31.25
CA VAL A 123 -10.74 -2.75 32.61
C VAL A 123 -12.25 -2.85 32.63
#